data_AF-A0A2D4FVG6-F1
#
_entry.id   AF-A0A2D4FVG6-F1
#
_cell.length_a   1.000
_cell.length_b   1.000
_cell.length_c   1.000
_cell.angle_alpha   90.00
_cell.angle_beta   90.00
_cell.angle_gamma   90.00
#
_symmetry.space_group_name_H-M   'P 1'
#
loop_
_entity.id
_entity.type
_entity.pdbx_description
1 polymer ?
#
loop_
_entity_poly.entity_id
_entity_poly.type
_entity_poly.pdbx_seq_one_letter_code
_entity_poly.pdbx_strand_id
1 'polypeptide(L)'
;MVEFKAGLSPVIYDSLTSLMTSLVALELEKVVLKSTFSRLGGLQFDKELRSLIAYLTTVTTWTIRDKFARLSQMATILNLERVTEILDYWGPNSGPLTWCLTPAEVRQVLAL
;
A
#
# COMPACT_ATOMS: atom_id res chain seq x y z
N MET A 1 -7.96 -6.63 17.02
CA MET A 1 -7.07 -7.81 16.90
C MET A 1 -6.93 -8.58 18.23
N VAL A 2 -6.68 -7.91 19.37
CA VAL A 2 -6.46 -8.59 20.68
C VAL A 2 -7.64 -9.45 21.12
N GLU A 3 -8.87 -8.97 20.94
CA GLU A 3 -10.10 -9.71 21.29
C GLU A 3 -10.23 -11.03 20.52
N PHE A 4 -10.00 -11.00 19.20
CA PHE A 4 -10.01 -12.21 18.37
C PHE A 4 -8.89 -13.18 18.70
N LYS A 5 -7.73 -12.68 19.14
CA LYS A 5 -6.60 -13.52 19.55
C LYS A 5 -6.91 -14.33 20.82
N ALA A 6 -7.76 -13.80 21.70
CA ALA A 6 -8.16 -14.49 22.93
C ALA A 6 -9.25 -15.55 22.69
N GLY A 7 -10.13 -15.33 21.71
CA GLY A 7 -11.31 -16.19 21.47
C GLY A 7 -11.16 -17.23 20.36
N LEU A 8 -10.12 -17.17 19.53
CA LEU A 8 -9.96 -18.03 18.36
C LEU A 8 -8.74 -18.95 18.46
N SER A 9 -8.81 -20.10 17.81
CA SER A 9 -7.61 -20.92 17.60
C SER A 9 -6.60 -20.17 16.71
N PRO A 10 -5.29 -20.44 16.84
CA PRO A 10 -4.26 -19.74 16.05
C PRO A 10 -4.52 -19.77 14.54
N VAL A 11 -4.96 -20.90 14.00
CA VAL A 11 -5.23 -21.08 12.56
C VAL A 11 -6.37 -20.18 12.08
N ILE A 12 -7.46 -20.10 12.87
CA ILE A 12 -8.61 -19.25 12.53
C ILE A 12 -8.24 -17.78 12.68
N TYR A 13 -7.50 -17.43 13.72
CA TYR A 13 -6.97 -16.08 13.93
C TYR A 13 -6.08 -15.63 12.75
N ASP A 14 -5.13 -16.45 12.33
CA ASP A 14 -4.23 -16.14 11.21
C ASP A 14 -4.99 -15.97 9.88
N SER A 15 -6.00 -16.80 9.65
CA SER A 15 -6.87 -16.70 8.48
C SER A 15 -7.70 -15.41 8.50
N LEU A 16 -8.30 -15.08 9.65
CA LEU A 16 -9.06 -13.85 9.85
C LEU A 16 -8.19 -12.61 9.66
N THR A 17 -7.00 -12.59 10.26
CA THR A 17 -6.07 -11.45 10.11
C THR A 17 -5.61 -11.28 8.67
N SER A 18 -5.41 -12.36 7.91
CA SER A 18 -5.10 -12.29 6.48
C SER A 18 -6.24 -11.67 5.65
N LEU A 19 -7.49 -12.05 5.93
CA LEU A 19 -8.66 -11.47 5.29
C LEU A 19 -8.82 -9.98 5.63
N MET A 20 -8.70 -9.63 6.91
CA MET A 20 -8.77 -8.23 7.36
C MET A 20 -7.65 -7.38 6.74
N THR A 21 -6.44 -7.90 6.66
CA THR A 21 -5.30 -7.20 6.05
C THR A 21 -5.55 -6.94 4.56
N SER A 22 -6.06 -7.92 3.82
CA SER A 22 -6.47 -7.71 2.42
C SER A 22 -7.56 -6.67 2.29
N LEU A 23 -8.57 -6.70 3.16
CA LEU A 23 -9.68 -5.76 3.14
C LEU A 23 -9.21 -4.33 3.39
N VAL A 24 -8.33 -4.13 4.38
CA VAL A 24 -7.75 -2.82 4.68
C VAL A 24 -6.99 -2.26 3.47
N ALA A 25 -6.14 -3.07 2.84
CA ALA A 25 -5.40 -2.63 1.65
C ALA A 25 -6.36 -2.26 0.50
N LEU A 26 -7.38 -3.08 0.24
CA LEU A 26 -8.36 -2.84 -0.82
C LEU A 26 -9.17 -1.55 -0.60
N GLU A 27 -9.70 -1.34 0.61
CA GLU A 27 -10.51 -0.16 0.91
C GLU A 27 -9.67 1.11 0.98
N LEU A 28 -8.44 1.02 1.51
CA LEU A 28 -7.52 2.15 1.51
C LEU A 28 -7.17 2.58 0.08
N GLU A 29 -6.90 1.64 -0.83
CA GLU A 29 -6.62 1.94 -2.24
C GLU A 29 -7.79 2.70 -2.89
N LYS A 30 -9.03 2.25 -2.67
CA LYS A 30 -10.24 2.92 -3.19
C LYS A 30 -10.39 4.36 -2.68
N VAL A 31 -10.04 4.61 -1.41
CA VAL A 31 -10.14 5.95 -0.81
C VAL A 31 -9.02 6.85 -1.30
N VAL A 32 -7.79 6.33 -1.42
CA VAL A 32 -6.65 7.06 -1.99
C VAL A 32 -6.97 7.53 -3.40
N LEU A 33 -7.54 6.67 -4.25
CA LEU A 33 -7.95 7.03 -5.63
C LEU A 33 -9.06 8.10 -5.72
N LYS A 34 -9.69 8.47 -4.60
CA LYS A 34 -10.70 9.54 -4.52
C LYS A 34 -10.19 10.77 -3.77
N SER A 35 -8.97 10.73 -3.28
CA SER A 35 -8.35 11.80 -2.50
C SER A 35 -7.54 12.71 -3.41
N THR A 36 -7.23 13.92 -2.92
CA THR A 36 -6.37 14.88 -3.63
C THR A 36 -5.09 15.11 -2.84
N PHE A 37 -3.95 15.09 -3.51
CA PHE A 37 -2.64 15.18 -2.88
C PHE A 37 -1.86 16.40 -3.35
N SER A 38 -1.20 17.05 -2.39
CA SER A 38 -0.05 17.91 -2.66
C SER A 38 1.23 17.13 -2.42
N ARG A 39 2.40 17.68 -2.76
CA ARG A 39 3.69 17.04 -2.46
C ARG A 39 3.86 16.71 -0.97
N LEU A 40 3.42 17.62 -0.10
CA LEU A 40 3.46 17.39 1.35
C LEU A 40 2.39 16.38 1.81
N GLY A 41 1.22 16.38 1.13
CA GLY A 41 0.19 15.36 1.33
C GLY A 41 0.68 13.95 0.99
N GLY A 42 1.40 13.79 -0.12
CA GLY A 42 2.04 12.52 -0.49
C GLY A 42 3.06 12.04 0.54
N LEU A 43 3.84 12.98 1.13
CA LEU A 43 4.79 12.64 2.21
C LEU A 43 4.08 12.18 3.48
N GLN A 44 2.97 12.84 3.84
CA GLN A 44 2.14 12.44 4.97
C GLN A 44 1.54 11.04 4.75
N PHE A 45 1.01 10.79 3.55
CA PHE A 45 0.46 9.48 3.19
C PHE A 45 1.50 8.37 3.27
N ASP A 46 2.72 8.58 2.78
CA ASP A 46 3.80 7.58 2.90
C ASP A 46 4.11 7.24 4.38
N LYS A 47 4.13 8.25 5.25
CA LYS A 47 4.33 8.03 6.70
C LYS A 47 3.19 7.23 7.32
N GLU A 48 1.95 7.56 6.98
CA GLU A 48 0.75 6.85 7.47
C GLU A 48 0.72 5.40 6.98
N LEU A 49 0.99 5.18 5.69
CA LEU A 49 1.04 3.86 5.08
C LEU A 49 2.11 2.98 5.73
N ARG A 50 3.34 3.51 5.92
CA ARG A 50 4.41 2.78 6.61
C ARG A 50 4.05 2.45 8.05
N SER A 51 3.40 3.37 8.76
CA SER A 51 2.96 3.15 10.14
C SER A 51 1.88 2.07 10.24
N LEU A 52 0.92 2.07 9.31
CA LEU A 52 -0.12 1.06 9.21
C LEU A 52 0.46 -0.33 8.90
N ILE A 53 1.34 -0.43 7.90
CA ILE A 53 2.03 -1.68 7.54
C ILE A 53 2.84 -2.20 8.73
N ALA A 54 3.57 -1.33 9.44
CA ALA A 54 4.32 -1.71 10.63
C ALA A 54 3.41 -2.32 11.70
N TYR A 55 2.28 -1.67 12.02
CA TYR A 55 1.30 -2.20 12.97
C TYR A 55 0.76 -3.56 12.53
N LEU A 56 0.30 -3.68 11.28
CA LEU A 56 -0.27 -4.93 10.76
C LEU A 56 0.74 -6.07 10.77
N THR A 57 2.02 -5.77 10.52
CA THR A 57 3.11 -6.74 10.61
C THR A 57 3.28 -7.27 12.04
N THR A 58 3.00 -6.48 13.09
CA THR A 58 3.10 -6.95 14.49
C THR A 58 1.99 -7.93 14.90
N VAL A 59 0.85 -7.91 14.20
CA VAL A 59 -0.32 -8.73 14.54
C VAL A 59 -0.45 -9.98 13.67
N THR A 60 0.40 -10.12 12.65
CA THR A 60 0.47 -11.28 11.73
C THR A 60 1.82 -11.99 11.83
N THR A 61 1.86 -13.29 11.56
CA THR A 61 3.09 -14.10 11.56
C THR A 61 3.75 -14.22 10.18
N TRP A 62 3.07 -13.79 9.12
CA TRP A 62 3.46 -13.93 7.72
C TRP A 62 3.69 -12.56 7.07
N THR A 63 4.32 -12.54 5.90
CA THR A 63 4.69 -11.29 5.21
C THR A 63 3.48 -10.63 4.54
N ILE A 64 3.16 -9.41 4.95
CA ILE A 64 2.03 -8.65 4.38
C ILE A 64 2.42 -7.80 3.16
N ARG A 65 3.71 -7.76 2.79
CA ARG A 65 4.25 -6.86 1.76
C ARG A 65 3.48 -6.92 0.44
N ASP A 66 3.19 -8.13 -0.05
CA ASP A 66 2.51 -8.31 -1.34
C ASP A 66 1.08 -7.72 -1.32
N LYS A 67 0.39 -7.77 -0.18
CA LYS A 67 -0.96 -7.18 -0.03
C LYS A 67 -0.93 -5.66 -0.12
N PHE A 68 0.20 -5.03 0.22
CA PHE A 68 0.37 -3.57 0.19
C PHE A 68 1.24 -3.08 -0.97
N ALA A 69 1.64 -3.96 -1.90
CA ALA A 69 2.55 -3.60 -2.99
C ALA A 69 1.99 -2.47 -3.86
N ARG A 70 0.70 -2.55 -4.23
CA ARG A 70 0.01 -1.50 -5.00
C ARG A 70 -0.02 -0.16 -4.28
N LEU A 71 -0.44 -0.14 -3.01
CA LEU A 71 -0.44 1.07 -2.18
C LEU A 71 0.96 1.67 -2.00
N SER A 72 1.98 0.82 -1.86
CA SER A 72 3.38 1.26 -1.72
C SER A 72 3.87 1.91 -3.02
N GLN A 73 3.51 1.32 -4.17
CA GLN A 73 3.80 1.90 -5.48
C GLN A 73 3.05 3.22 -5.72
N MET A 74 1.79 3.32 -5.25
CA MET A 74 1.05 4.59 -5.27
C MET A 74 1.73 5.64 -4.40
N ALA A 75 2.20 5.28 -3.20
CA ALA A 75 2.95 6.19 -2.34
C ALA A 75 4.24 6.71 -2.99
N THR A 76 4.97 5.85 -3.73
CA THR A 76 6.12 6.27 -4.54
C THR A 76 5.71 7.33 -5.56
N ILE A 77 4.64 7.09 -6.33
CA ILE A 77 4.14 8.03 -7.35
C ILE A 77 3.73 9.37 -6.71
N LEU A 78 3.00 9.34 -5.60
CA LEU A 78 2.52 10.55 -4.90
C LEU A 78 3.66 11.36 -4.25
N ASN A 79 4.87 10.79 -4.14
CA ASN A 79 6.06 11.44 -3.61
C ASN A 79 7.03 11.96 -4.68
N LEU A 80 6.72 11.78 -5.97
CA LEU A 80 7.52 12.37 -7.04
C LEU A 80 7.47 13.90 -6.97
N GLU A 81 8.59 14.54 -7.27
CA GLU A 81 8.65 16.01 -7.37
C GLU A 81 8.10 16.50 -8.71
N ARG A 82 8.25 15.67 -9.76
CA ARG A 82 7.81 15.98 -11.12
C ARG A 82 7.20 14.75 -11.78
N VAL A 83 6.19 14.95 -12.61
CA VAL A 83 5.53 13.86 -13.35
C VAL A 83 6.51 13.03 -14.19
N THR A 84 7.54 13.66 -14.76
CA THR A 84 8.54 12.98 -15.60
C THR A 84 9.45 12.02 -14.83
N GLU A 85 9.57 12.20 -13.51
CA GLU A 85 10.41 11.36 -12.64
C GLU A 85 9.93 9.90 -12.60
N ILE A 86 8.66 9.64 -12.94
CA ILE A 86 8.15 8.26 -13.07
C ILE A 86 8.95 7.43 -14.09
N LEU A 87 9.55 8.07 -15.09
CA LEU A 87 10.37 7.42 -16.10
C LEU A 87 11.67 6.85 -15.53
N ASP A 88 12.14 7.36 -14.39
CA ASP A 88 13.32 6.87 -13.69
C ASP A 88 13.04 5.55 -12.95
N TYR A 89 11.76 5.21 -12.76
CA TYR A 89 11.32 4.00 -12.05
C TYR A 89 10.53 3.02 -12.94
N TRP A 90 10.26 3.36 -14.20
CA TRP A 90 9.35 2.61 -15.06
C TRP A 90 10.06 1.89 -16.23
N GLY A 91 9.50 0.76 -16.66
CA GLY A 91 9.99 0.02 -17.82
C GLY A 91 11.44 -0.46 -17.62
N PRO A 92 12.38 -0.18 -18.55
CA PRO A 92 13.78 -0.58 -18.41
C PRO A 92 14.47 -0.05 -17.15
N ASN A 93 13.96 1.05 -16.59
CA ASN A 93 14.52 1.71 -15.40
C ASN A 93 13.92 1.19 -14.09
N SER A 94 13.00 0.21 -14.12
CA SER A 94 12.37 -0.31 -12.89
C SER A 94 13.34 -1.05 -11.96
N GLY A 95 14.52 -1.44 -12.45
CA GLY A 95 15.49 -2.19 -11.69
C GLY A 95 14.86 -3.46 -11.08
N PRO A 96 14.99 -3.71 -9.76
CA PRO A 96 14.39 -4.86 -9.10
C PRO A 96 12.88 -4.70 -8.82
N LEU A 97 12.32 -3.50 -8.97
CA LEU A 97 10.91 -3.25 -8.68
C LEU A 97 10.03 -3.85 -9.78
N THR A 98 9.17 -4.79 -9.40
CA THR A 98 8.09 -5.27 -10.28
C THR A 98 6.84 -4.44 -10.03
N TRP A 99 6.38 -3.69 -11.03
CA TRP A 99 5.17 -2.90 -10.94
C TRP A 99 3.90 -3.77 -10.94
N CYS A 100 3.02 -3.51 -9.98
CA CYS A 100 1.71 -4.12 -9.83
C CYS A 100 0.57 -3.21 -10.31
N LEU A 101 0.91 -2.00 -10.76
CA LEU A 101 0.02 -1.04 -11.38
C LEU A 101 0.16 -1.13 -12.91
N THR A 102 -0.95 -1.02 -13.62
CA THR A 102 -0.96 -0.86 -15.07
C THR A 102 -0.57 0.56 -15.47
N PRO A 103 -0.14 0.82 -16.73
CA PRO A 103 0.12 2.19 -17.19
C PRO A 103 -1.06 3.15 -17.01
N ALA A 104 -2.29 2.65 -17.11
CA ALA A 104 -3.49 3.46 -16.91
C ALA A 104 -3.67 3.86 -15.44
N GLU A 105 -3.44 2.93 -14.53
CA GLU A 105 -3.49 3.19 -13.08
C GLU A 105 -2.39 4.15 -12.65
N VAL A 106 -1.17 4.03 -13.19
CA VAL A 106 -0.08 5.00 -12.91
C VAL A 106 -0.50 6.41 -13.30
N ARG A 107 -1.08 6.60 -14.49
CA ARG A 107 -1.59 7.90 -14.93
C ARG A 107 -2.73 8.41 -14.05
N GLN A 108 -3.60 7.51 -13.57
CA GLN A 108 -4.66 7.86 -12.64
C GLN A 108 -4.08 8.37 -11.31
N VAL A 109 -3.07 7.69 -10.77
CA VAL A 109 -2.42 8.08 -9.49
C VAL A 109 -1.64 9.39 -9.64
N LEU A 110 -0.96 9.61 -10.77
CA LEU A 110 -0.28 10.88 -11.09
C LEU A 110 -1.24 12.08 -11.19
N ALA A 111 -2.54 11.84 -11.37
CA ALA A 111 -3.55 12.87 -11.49
C ALA A 111 -4.26 13.20 -10.16
N LEU A 112 -3.91 12.51 -9.06
CA LEU A 112 -4.45 12.74 -7.71
C LEU A 112 -3.79 13.93 -7.03
#